data_AF-A0A2L2YTU5-F1
#
_entry.id   AF-A0A2L2YTU5-F1
#
_cell.length_a   1.000
_cell.length_b   1.000
_cell.length_c   1.000
_cell.angle_alpha   90.00
_cell.angle_beta   90.00
_cell.angle_gamma   90.00
#
_symmetry.space_group_name_H-M   'P 1'
#
loop_
_entity.id
_entity.type
_entity.pdbx_description
1 polymer ?
#
loop_
_entity_poly.entity_id
_entity_poly.type
_entity_poly.pdbx_seq_one_letter_code
_entity_poly.pdbx_strand_id
1 'polypeptide(L)'
;AFNGRLKNVCLSNDDHVKDIRTFLELKREDFHHIISSHLTRFELKVNVRLLCRYQKVTPSGIVSDEKNFKTKNAIVTVSTNLHDVYTTKIYKLLAEADDFEGKESGWTLEEILTLEIWLSKYCPLRGSSYIDLPPSIKSKKAIINVDNRDNRCFMWAVLSALHPVQNHHQHASRH
;
A
#
# COMPACT_ATOMS: atom_id res chain seq x y z
N ALA A 1 5.95 -4.86 -21.06
CA ALA A 1 6.32 -4.31 -19.74
C ALA A 1 5.25 -4.69 -18.72
N PHE A 2 5.59 -5.52 -17.72
CA PHE A 2 4.66 -6.06 -16.73
C PHE A 2 4.48 -5.03 -15.59
N ASN A 3 3.37 -4.27 -15.64
CA ASN A 3 3.21 -3.01 -14.93
C ASN A 3 2.63 -3.21 -13.50
N GLY A 4 3.48 -3.62 -12.54
CA GLY A 4 3.29 -3.41 -11.09
C GLY A 4 2.08 -4.06 -10.37
N ARG A 5 1.15 -4.69 -11.07
CA ARG A 5 -0.07 -5.26 -10.48
C ARG A 5 0.24 -6.65 -9.93
N LEU A 6 0.29 -6.76 -8.61
CA LEU A 6 0.16 -8.06 -7.97
C LEU A 6 -1.32 -8.38 -7.77
N LYS A 7 -1.56 -9.68 -7.60
CA LYS A 7 -2.83 -10.39 -7.71
C LYS A 7 -3.80 -9.97 -6.60
N ASN A 8 -5.10 -10.01 -6.90
CA ASN A 8 -6.13 -10.06 -5.86
C ASN A 8 -6.36 -11.53 -5.51
N VAL A 9 -6.30 -11.86 -4.22
CA VAL A 9 -6.64 -13.19 -3.72
C VAL A 9 -7.98 -13.10 -3.02
N CYS A 10 -8.94 -13.93 -3.42
CA CYS A 10 -10.25 -14.00 -2.79
C CYS A 10 -10.29 -15.21 -1.86
N LEU A 11 -10.71 -14.98 -0.62
CA LEU A 11 -10.98 -16.03 0.36
C LEU A 11 -12.50 -16.11 0.49
N SER A 12 -13.08 -17.18 -0.04
CA SER A 12 -14.51 -17.47 0.00
C SER A 12 -14.96 -17.90 1.40
N ASN A 13 -16.26 -17.73 1.64
CA ASN A 13 -16.95 -18.19 2.85
C ASN A 13 -17.69 -19.51 2.57
N ASP A 14 -16.96 -20.53 2.13
CA ASP A 14 -17.54 -21.82 1.72
C ASP A 14 -18.21 -22.57 2.89
N ASP A 15 -17.78 -22.30 4.13
CA ASP A 15 -18.35 -22.86 5.35
C ASP A 15 -19.60 -22.11 5.84
N HIS A 16 -20.07 -21.10 5.09
CA HIS A 16 -21.24 -20.27 5.43
C HIS A 16 -21.18 -19.69 6.85
N VAL A 17 -20.00 -19.21 7.27
CA VAL A 17 -19.82 -18.55 8.55
C VAL A 17 -20.71 -17.31 8.60
N LYS A 18 -21.44 -17.13 9.71
CA LYS A 18 -22.42 -16.05 9.88
C LYS A 18 -21.89 -14.84 10.63
N ASP A 19 -20.89 -15.04 11.48
CA ASP A 19 -20.28 -13.98 12.28
C ASP A 19 -19.03 -13.45 11.58
N ILE A 20 -18.97 -12.13 11.34
CA ILE A 20 -17.88 -11.48 10.61
C ILE A 20 -16.56 -11.68 11.36
N ARG A 21 -16.55 -11.54 12.68
CA ARG A 21 -15.33 -11.69 13.48
C ARG A 21 -14.77 -13.10 13.33
N THR A 22 -15.61 -14.11 13.50
CA THR A 22 -15.24 -15.52 13.36
C THR A 22 -14.70 -15.81 11.96
N PHE A 23 -15.38 -15.34 10.91
CA PHE A 23 -14.92 -15.50 9.54
C PHE A 23 -13.54 -14.86 9.32
N LEU A 24 -13.34 -13.62 9.77
CA LEU A 24 -12.06 -12.92 9.64
C LEU A 24 -10.94 -13.62 10.42
N GLU A 25 -11.22 -14.17 11.60
CA GLU A 25 -10.21 -14.92 12.37
C GLU A 25 -9.81 -16.23 11.67
N LEU A 26 -10.75 -16.95 11.07
CA LEU A 26 -10.46 -18.17 10.31
C LEU A 26 -9.53 -17.91 9.12
N LYS A 27 -9.60 -16.71 8.51
CA LYS A 27 -8.75 -16.33 7.37
C LYS A 27 -7.38 -15.77 7.75
N ARG A 28 -7.04 -15.74 9.05
CA ARG A 28 -5.76 -15.20 9.55
C ARG A 28 -4.55 -15.96 9.00
N GLU A 29 -4.57 -17.28 9.08
CA GLU A 29 -3.47 -18.12 8.59
C GLU A 29 -3.34 -18.06 7.07
N ASP A 30 -4.47 -18.05 6.35
CA ASP A 30 -4.49 -17.84 4.90
C ASP A 30 -3.81 -16.51 4.53
N PHE A 31 -4.19 -15.42 5.20
CA PHE A 31 -3.54 -14.11 5.01
C PHE A 31 -2.04 -14.21 5.27
N HIS A 32 -1.62 -14.78 6.40
CA HIS A 32 -0.22 -14.90 6.74
C HIS A 32 0.57 -15.68 5.68
N HIS A 33 0.05 -16.81 5.22
CA HIS A 33 0.65 -17.64 4.18
C HIS A 33 0.75 -16.90 2.84
N ILE A 34 -0.34 -16.25 2.41
CA ILE A 34 -0.39 -15.48 1.16
C ILE A 34 0.63 -14.35 1.20
N ILE A 35 0.71 -13.57 2.27
CA ILE A 35 1.67 -12.46 2.37
C ILE A 35 3.10 -12.99 2.41
N SER A 36 3.38 -13.97 3.27
CA SER A 36 4.71 -14.54 3.45
C SER A 36 5.28 -15.12 2.16
N SER A 37 4.46 -15.84 1.38
CA SER A 37 4.88 -16.42 0.09
C SER A 37 5.35 -15.36 -0.91
N HIS A 38 4.73 -14.16 -0.92
CA HIS A 38 5.09 -13.07 -1.83
C HIS A 38 6.26 -12.22 -1.32
N LEU A 39 6.44 -12.11 0.01
CA LEU A 39 7.55 -11.37 0.63
C LEU A 39 8.93 -11.95 0.33
N THR A 40 9.00 -13.22 -0.07
CA THR A 40 10.25 -13.86 -0.53
C THR A 40 10.89 -13.16 -1.74
N ARG A 41 10.10 -12.40 -2.52
CA ARG A 41 10.53 -11.80 -3.79
C ARG A 41 10.45 -10.28 -3.80
N PHE A 42 9.46 -9.71 -3.13
CA PHE A 42 9.16 -8.29 -3.20
C PHE A 42 8.63 -7.77 -1.87
N GLU A 43 8.93 -6.51 -1.58
CA GLU A 43 8.15 -5.75 -0.61
C GLU A 43 6.75 -5.48 -1.17
N LEU A 44 5.76 -5.40 -0.30
CA LEU A 44 4.35 -5.40 -0.68
C LEU A 44 3.64 -4.15 -0.18
N LYS A 45 2.65 -3.72 -0.94
CA LYS A 45 1.61 -2.80 -0.50
C LYS A 45 0.30 -3.56 -0.48
N VAL A 46 -0.28 -3.68 0.72
CA VAL A 46 -1.39 -4.58 1.04
C VAL A 46 -2.60 -3.80 1.55
N ASN A 47 -3.75 -4.00 0.92
CA ASN A 47 -5.05 -3.68 1.50
C ASN A 47 -5.98 -4.90 1.45
N VAL A 48 -7.03 -4.85 2.24
CA VAL A 48 -8.01 -5.92 2.39
C VAL A 48 -9.40 -5.32 2.26
N ARG A 49 -10.30 -6.03 1.57
CA ARG A 49 -11.70 -5.66 1.37
C ARG A 49 -12.60 -6.82 1.79
N LEU A 50 -13.52 -6.56 2.72
CA LEU A 50 -14.60 -7.47 3.09
C LEU A 50 -15.84 -7.14 2.26
N LEU A 51 -16.48 -8.16 1.68
CA LEU A 51 -17.73 -8.03 0.94
C LEU A 51 -18.82 -8.84 1.67
N CYS A 52 -19.94 -8.19 1.96
CA CYS A 52 -21.07 -8.75 2.68
C CYS A 52 -22.37 -8.37 1.97
N ARG A 53 -23.37 -9.23 2.04
CA ARG A 53 -24.75 -8.90 1.70
C ARG A 53 -25.51 -8.59 2.98
N TYR A 54 -26.27 -7.51 2.93
CA TYR A 54 -27.15 -7.07 4.00
C TYR A 54 -28.58 -7.08 3.49
N GLN A 55 -29.51 -7.31 4.40
CA GLN A 55 -30.93 -7.21 4.13
C GLN A 55 -31.60 -6.23 5.10
N LYS A 56 -32.68 -5.60 4.65
CA LYS A 56 -33.51 -4.71 5.44
C LYS A 56 -34.97 -5.01 5.19
N VAL A 57 -35.73 -5.14 6.27
CA VAL A 57 -37.19 -5.29 6.20
C VAL A 57 -37.83 -3.91 5.98
N THR A 58 -38.67 -3.80 4.97
CA THR A 58 -39.46 -2.61 4.63
C THR A 58 -40.94 -2.96 4.55
N PRO A 59 -41.87 -1.98 4.57
CA PRO A 59 -43.30 -2.26 4.37
C PRO A 59 -43.61 -2.96 3.04
N SER A 60 -42.76 -2.78 2.03
CA SER A 60 -42.83 -3.37 0.70
C SER A 60 -42.16 -4.76 0.57
N GLY A 61 -41.59 -5.29 1.65
CA GLY A 61 -40.86 -6.57 1.67
C GLY A 61 -39.41 -6.43 2.10
N ILE A 62 -38.62 -7.48 1.86
CA ILE A 62 -37.19 -7.52 2.17
C ILE A 62 -36.41 -6.94 0.99
N VAL A 63 -35.51 -6.01 1.28
CA VAL A 63 -34.55 -5.45 0.31
C VAL A 63 -33.16 -5.92 0.69
N SER A 64 -32.39 -6.43 -0.27
CA SER A 64 -30.98 -6.80 -0.08
C SER A 64 -30.05 -5.87 -0.84
N ASP A 65 -28.87 -5.61 -0.27
CA ASP A 65 -27.82 -4.80 -0.88
C ASP A 65 -26.43 -5.32 -0.47
N GLU A 66 -25.45 -5.16 -1.36
CA GLU A 66 -24.08 -5.57 -1.10
C GLU A 66 -23.25 -4.39 -0.59
N LYS A 67 -22.49 -4.63 0.49
CA LYS A 67 -21.61 -3.64 1.11
C LYS A 67 -20.19 -4.16 1.17
N ASN A 68 -19.28 -3.23 0.89
CA ASN A 68 -17.86 -3.49 0.96
C ASN A 68 -17.18 -2.55 1.97
N PHE A 69 -16.38 -3.15 2.84
CA PHE A 69 -15.57 -2.46 3.83
C PHE A 69 -14.11 -2.63 3.44
N LYS A 70 -13.32 -1.55 3.42
CA LYS A 70 -11.98 -1.58 2.81
C LYS A 70 -10.94 -0.91 3.68
N THR A 71 -9.80 -1.57 3.88
CA THR A 71 -8.69 -1.03 4.66
C THR A 71 -7.79 -0.11 3.83
N LYS A 72 -7.05 0.77 4.52
CA LYS A 72 -5.95 1.52 3.90
C LYS A 72 -4.82 0.56 3.50
N ASN A 73 -4.03 1.00 2.54
CA ASN A 73 -2.81 0.30 2.17
C ASN A 73 -1.79 0.33 3.32
N ALA A 74 -1.17 -0.81 3.58
CA ALA A 74 -0.01 -0.94 4.46
C ALA A 74 1.20 -1.39 3.63
N ILE A 75 2.36 -0.80 3.89
CA ILE A 75 3.63 -1.31 3.37
C ILE A 75 4.02 -2.48 4.26
N VAL A 76 4.35 -3.61 3.65
CA VAL A 76 4.73 -4.83 4.33
C VAL A 76 6.08 -5.28 3.77
N THR A 77 7.05 -5.37 4.66
CA THR A 77 8.42 -5.83 4.40
C THR A 77 8.68 -7.13 5.18
N VAL A 78 9.82 -7.76 4.95
CA VAL A 78 10.24 -8.96 5.70
C VAL A 78 10.37 -8.75 7.21
N SER A 79 10.56 -7.51 7.67
CA SER A 79 10.65 -7.14 9.08
C SER A 79 9.30 -6.73 9.70
N THR A 80 8.24 -6.67 8.91
CA THR A 80 6.92 -6.24 9.39
C THR A 80 6.23 -7.36 10.16
N ASN A 81 5.68 -7.07 11.35
CA ASN A 81 4.86 -8.03 12.07
C ASN A 81 3.51 -8.24 11.38
N LEU A 82 3.36 -9.39 10.72
CA LEU A 82 2.14 -9.73 9.97
C LEU A 82 0.92 -9.92 10.88
N HIS A 83 1.11 -10.35 12.12
CA HIS A 83 0.02 -10.47 13.09
C HIS A 83 -0.60 -9.09 13.36
N ASP A 84 0.23 -8.10 13.68
CA ASP A 84 -0.24 -6.74 13.98
C ASP A 84 -0.90 -6.08 12.77
N VAL A 85 -0.33 -6.30 11.57
CA VAL A 85 -0.91 -5.83 10.30
C VAL A 85 -2.30 -6.40 10.09
N TYR A 86 -2.47 -7.72 10.28
CA TYR A 86 -3.77 -8.36 10.09
C TYR A 86 -4.78 -7.91 11.15
N THR A 87 -4.36 -7.93 12.42
CA THR A 87 -5.17 -7.51 13.58
C THR A 87 -5.69 -6.08 13.39
N THR A 88 -4.83 -5.13 12.98
CA THR A 88 -5.24 -3.75 12.69
C THR A 88 -6.26 -3.68 11.55
N LYS A 89 -6.08 -4.49 10.51
CA LYS A 89 -6.99 -4.52 9.35
C LYS A 89 -8.37 -5.06 9.72
N ILE A 90 -8.45 -6.17 10.46
CA ILE A 90 -9.74 -6.76 10.84
C ILE A 90 -10.51 -5.88 11.82
N TYR A 91 -9.84 -5.25 12.80
CA TYR A 91 -10.53 -4.34 13.73
C TYR A 91 -11.16 -3.17 13.00
N LYS A 92 -10.48 -2.64 11.98
CA LYS A 92 -11.03 -1.58 11.14
C LYS A 92 -12.26 -2.04 10.35
N LEU A 93 -12.23 -3.25 9.79
CA LEU A 93 -13.36 -3.81 9.05
C LEU A 93 -14.57 -4.08 9.95
N LEU A 94 -14.31 -4.64 11.14
CA LEU A 94 -15.33 -4.89 12.15
C LEU A 94 -15.99 -3.59 12.61
N ALA A 95 -15.19 -2.56 12.92
CA ALA A 95 -15.74 -1.26 13.30
C ALA A 95 -16.62 -0.64 12.19
N GLU A 96 -16.22 -0.74 10.92
CA GLU A 96 -17.04 -0.23 9.80
C GLU A 96 -18.33 -1.04 9.61
N ALA A 97 -18.30 -2.36 9.83
CA ALA A 97 -19.48 -3.23 9.75
C ALA A 97 -20.45 -2.97 10.92
N ASP A 98 -19.93 -2.88 12.14
CA ASP A 98 -20.71 -2.56 13.35
C ASP A 98 -21.38 -1.17 13.22
N ASP A 99 -20.64 -0.19 12.70
CA ASP A 99 -21.18 1.15 12.42
C ASP A 99 -22.29 1.16 11.38
N PHE A 100 -22.27 0.22 10.43
CA PHE A 100 -23.28 0.10 9.38
C PHE A 100 -24.59 -0.48 9.94
N GLU A 101 -24.49 -1.46 10.85
CA GLU A 101 -25.65 -2.06 11.54
C GLU A 101 -26.21 -1.14 12.64
N GLY A 102 -25.34 -0.48 13.42
CA GLY A 102 -25.69 0.19 14.68
C GLY A 102 -26.41 1.55 14.58
N LYS A 103 -26.62 2.11 13.39
CA LYS A 103 -27.14 3.49 13.21
C LYS A 103 -28.63 3.57 12.84
N GLU A 104 -29.48 2.77 13.48
CA GLU A 104 -30.93 2.68 13.17
C GLU A 104 -31.21 2.40 11.68
N SER A 105 -30.22 1.84 10.99
CA SER A 105 -30.23 1.72 9.53
C SER A 105 -31.22 0.65 9.09
N GLY A 106 -31.63 -0.24 10.00
CA GLY A 106 -32.52 -1.38 9.77
C GLY A 106 -31.86 -2.48 8.93
N TRP A 107 -30.57 -2.37 8.65
CA TRP A 107 -29.80 -3.37 7.94
C TRP A 107 -29.29 -4.42 8.90
N THR A 108 -29.44 -5.67 8.51
CA THR A 108 -28.91 -6.85 9.20
C THR A 108 -28.07 -7.65 8.23
N LEU A 109 -26.94 -8.17 8.70
CA LEU A 109 -26.10 -9.05 7.89
C LEU A 109 -26.90 -10.26 7.41
N GLU A 110 -26.91 -10.48 6.10
CA GLU A 110 -27.52 -11.64 5.45
C GLU A 110 -26.47 -12.72 5.17
N GLU A 111 -25.35 -12.33 4.54
CA GLU A 111 -24.30 -13.25 4.13
C GLU A 111 -22.93 -12.56 4.10
N ILE A 112 -21.88 -13.27 4.52
CA ILE A 112 -20.49 -12.88 4.25
C ILE A 112 -20.07 -13.51 2.93
N LEU A 113 -19.74 -12.70 1.93
CA LEU A 113 -19.48 -13.15 0.57
C LEU A 113 -18.01 -13.53 0.38
N THR A 114 -17.09 -12.61 0.68
CA THR A 114 -15.65 -12.87 0.53
C THR A 114 -14.79 -11.89 1.30
N LEU A 115 -13.58 -12.35 1.66
CA LEU A 115 -12.47 -11.48 2.04
C LEU A 115 -11.46 -11.42 0.88
N GLU A 116 -11.24 -10.24 0.34
CA GLU A 116 -10.27 -10.03 -0.73
C GLU A 116 -8.99 -9.39 -0.19
N ILE A 117 -7.84 -9.98 -0.53
CA ILE A 117 -6.52 -9.45 -0.24
C ILE A 117 -5.94 -8.86 -1.52
N TRP A 118 -5.70 -7.55 -1.50
CA TRP A 118 -5.18 -6.79 -2.63
C TRP A 118 -3.69 -6.53 -2.43
N LEU A 119 -2.89 -7.10 -3.34
CA LEU A 119 -1.44 -7.06 -3.29
C LEU A 119 -0.90 -6.20 -4.43
N SER A 120 0.08 -5.35 -4.14
CA SER A 120 0.84 -4.63 -5.16
C SER A 120 2.31 -4.62 -4.79
N LYS A 121 3.20 -4.60 -5.79
CA LYS A 121 4.63 -4.49 -5.54
C LYS A 121 4.91 -3.12 -4.92
N TYR A 122 5.51 -3.08 -3.74
CA TYR A 122 6.07 -1.86 -3.21
C TYR A 122 7.46 -1.67 -3.79
N CYS A 123 7.59 -0.71 -4.69
CA CYS A 123 8.89 -0.17 -5.10
C CYS A 123 9.06 1.12 -4.29
N PRO A 124 9.84 1.14 -3.19
CA PRO A 124 10.28 2.41 -2.66
C PRO A 124 10.93 3.16 -3.81
N LEU A 125 10.69 4.46 -3.91
CA LEU A 125 11.42 5.31 -4.84
C LEU A 125 12.90 5.24 -4.43
N ARG A 126 13.61 4.20 -4.86
CA ARG A 126 15.05 4.25 -5.03
C ARG A 126 15.23 5.43 -5.97
N GLY A 127 15.87 6.50 -5.48
CA GLY A 127 16.50 7.45 -6.37
C GLY A 127 17.37 6.61 -7.30
N SER A 128 16.86 6.34 -8.49
CA SER A 128 17.57 5.57 -9.48
C SER A 128 18.82 6.39 -9.78
N SER A 129 19.97 5.83 -9.41
CA SER A 129 21.27 6.12 -9.99
C SER A 129 21.18 6.90 -11.28
N TYR A 130 21.79 8.10 -11.28
CA TYR A 130 22.11 8.94 -12.43
C TYR A 130 21.17 8.75 -13.64
N ILE A 131 20.14 9.59 -13.74
CA ILE A 131 19.46 9.81 -15.01
C ILE A 131 20.41 10.70 -15.83
N ASP A 132 20.96 10.17 -16.92
CA ASP A 132 21.74 10.99 -17.85
C ASP A 132 20.83 12.14 -18.32
N LEU A 133 21.21 13.37 -17.95
CA LEU A 133 20.43 14.55 -18.26
C LEU A 133 20.32 14.68 -19.78
N PRO A 134 19.11 14.93 -20.33
CA PRO A 134 18.95 15.27 -21.73
C PRO A 134 19.90 16.42 -22.11
N PRO A 135 20.50 16.44 -23.32
CA PRO A 135 21.52 17.42 -23.71
C PRO A 135 21.10 18.89 -23.50
N SER A 136 19.80 19.16 -23.54
CA SER A 136 19.21 20.49 -23.35
C SER A 136 19.31 21.05 -21.92
N ILE A 137 19.54 20.21 -20.90
CA ILE A 137 19.67 20.65 -19.50
C ILE A 137 21.15 20.82 -19.09
N LYS A 138 22.07 20.14 -19.79
CA LYS A 138 23.53 20.20 -19.54
C LYS A 138 24.12 21.60 -19.78
N SER A 139 23.44 22.45 -20.54
CA SER A 139 23.87 23.83 -20.86
C SER A 139 23.56 24.84 -19.76
N LYS A 140 22.64 24.54 -18.84
CA LYS A 140 22.35 25.36 -17.67
C LYS A 140 23.27 24.87 -16.54
N LYS A 141 24.38 25.57 -16.30
CA LYS A 141 25.37 25.32 -15.22
C LYS A 141 24.79 25.49 -13.80
N ALA A 142 23.55 25.07 -13.56
CA ALA A 142 22.83 25.18 -12.28
C ALA A 142 22.78 23.87 -11.49
N ILE A 143 23.37 22.79 -12.02
CA ILE A 143 23.32 21.45 -11.40
C ILE A 143 24.75 20.97 -11.18
N ILE A 144 25.20 20.95 -9.92
CA ILE A 144 26.41 20.25 -9.52
C ILE A 144 26.07 18.77 -9.53
N ASN A 145 26.42 18.09 -10.62
CA ASN A 145 26.23 16.66 -10.75
C ASN A 145 27.41 15.98 -10.05
N VAL A 146 27.23 15.64 -8.78
CA VAL A 146 28.24 14.85 -8.06
C VAL A 146 28.19 13.43 -8.61
N ASP A 147 29.17 13.07 -9.45
CA ASP A 147 29.33 11.71 -9.97
C ASP A 147 29.63 10.77 -8.80
N ASN A 148 28.64 10.00 -8.40
CA ASN A 148 28.73 9.14 -7.24
C ASN A 148 28.63 7.68 -7.67
N ARG A 149 29.80 7.07 -7.91
CA ARG A 149 29.93 5.63 -8.19
C ARG A 149 29.84 4.78 -6.91
N ASP A 150 29.28 5.31 -5.83
CA ASP A 150 28.99 4.58 -4.60
C ASP A 150 27.58 4.90 -4.08
N ASN A 151 27.03 4.04 -3.21
CA ASN A 151 25.71 4.20 -2.60
C ASN A 151 25.68 5.27 -1.49
N ARG A 152 26.59 6.27 -1.50
CA ARG A 152 26.66 7.35 -0.49
C ARG A 152 26.19 8.71 -1.05
N CYS A 153 25.27 8.69 -2.03
CA CYS A 153 24.82 9.88 -2.74
C CYS A 153 24.20 10.95 -1.82
N PHE A 154 23.55 10.53 -0.73
CA PHE A 154 23.02 11.44 0.28
C PHE A 154 24.13 12.16 1.05
N MET A 155 25.20 11.46 1.42
CA MET A 155 26.34 12.03 2.16
C MET A 155 27.04 13.10 1.33
N TRP A 156 27.28 12.82 0.05
CA TRP A 156 27.95 13.76 -0.85
C TRP A 156 27.08 14.96 -1.25
N ALA A 157 25.76 14.77 -1.37
CA ALA A 157 24.83 15.88 -1.58
C ALA A 157 24.85 16.85 -0.38
N VAL A 158 24.86 16.32 0.85
CA VAL A 158 24.97 17.13 2.07
C VAL A 158 26.34 17.79 2.18
N LEU A 159 27.42 17.05 1.91
CA LEU A 159 28.79 17.58 1.99
C LEU A 159 29.03 18.73 1.00
N SER A 160 28.52 18.62 -0.24
CA SER A 160 28.68 19.67 -1.26
C SER A 160 27.86 20.94 -0.95
N ALA A 161 26.70 20.80 -0.31
CA ALA A 161 25.93 21.95 0.16
C ALA A 161 26.60 22.67 1.35
N LEU A 162 27.30 21.91 2.21
CA LEU A 162 27.98 22.44 3.39
C LEU A 162 29.37 23.03 3.08
N HIS A 163 30.03 22.54 2.02
CA HIS A 163 31.34 23.03 1.57
C HIS A 163 31.29 23.50 0.11
N PRO A 164 30.63 24.64 -0.18
CA PRO A 164 30.69 25.23 -1.52
C PRO A 164 32.14 25.61 -1.84
N VAL A 165 32.67 25.09 -2.95
CA VAL A 165 34.01 25.43 -3.43
C VAL A 165 34.02 26.93 -3.77
N GLN A 166 34.82 27.72 -3.06
CA GLN A 166 35.15 29.09 -3.45
C GLN A 166 35.99 29.04 -4.73
N ASN A 167 35.33 29.00 -5.89
CA ASN A 167 36.03 29.19 -7.16
C ASN A 167 36.25 30.69 -7.39
N HIS A 168 37.52 31.05 -7.36
CA HIS A 168 38.07 32.34 -7.76
C HIS A 168 37.44 32.82 -9.08
N HIS A 169 36.78 33.98 -9.04
CA HIS A 169 36.40 34.73 -10.22
C HIS A 169 37.67 35.31 -10.85
N GLN A 170 38.16 34.76 -11.96
CA GLN A 170 39.03 35.50 -12.86
C GLN A 170 38.27 35.85 -14.13
N HIS A 171 37.86 37.11 -14.19
CA HIS A 171 37.44 37.77 -15.42
C HIS A 171 38.69 37.96 -16.30
N ALA A 172 38.72 37.33 -17.47
CA ALA A 172 39.72 37.65 -18.49
C ALA A 172 39.28 38.92 -19.24
N SER A 173 39.98 40.02 -18.97
CA SER A 173 39.89 41.26 -19.71
C SER A 173 40.47 41.07 -21.12
N ARG A 174 39.74 41.56 -22.13
CA ARG A 174 40.21 41.71 -23.51
C ARG A 174 41.29 42.80 -23.59
N HIS A 175 42.37 42.51 -24.32
CA HIS A 175 43.12 43.47 -25.12
C HIS A 175 43.42 42.82 -26.47
#